data_AF-K2ESS8-F1
#
_entry.id   AF-K2ESS8-F1
#
_cell.length_a   1.000
_cell.length_b   1.000
_cell.length_c   1.000
_cell.angle_alpha   90.00
_cell.angle_beta   90.00
_cell.angle_gamma   90.00
#
_symmetry.space_group_name_H-M   'P 1'
#
loop_
_entity.id
_entity.type
_entity.pdbx_description
1 polymer ?
#
loop_
_entity_poly.entity_id
_entity_poly.type
_entity_poly.pdbx_seq_one_letter_code
_entity_poly.pdbx_strand_id
1 'polypeptide(L)' 'REVCGKACKNIVSGGSIPIIAEMIEALGVEVIGMGYGLATDAIHAPNERFDFQRFEKGFLTVARALEMV' A
#
# COMPACT_ATOMS: atom_id res chain seq x y z
N ARG A 1 -9.65 -8.87 -4.49
CA ARG A 1 -10.97 -9.46 -4.16
C ARG A 1 -10.87 -10.50 -3.06
N GLU A 2 -9.86 -11.37 -3.08
CA GLU A 2 -9.67 -12.46 -2.10
C GLU A 2 -9.68 -12.01 -0.63
N VAL A 3 -8.84 -11.05 -0.26
CA VAL A 3 -8.71 -10.62 1.15
C VAL A 3 -9.76 -9.56 1.53
N CYS A 4 -9.90 -8.52 0.71
CA CYS A 4 -10.75 -7.38 1.07
C CYS A 4 -12.23 -7.55 0.68
N GLY A 5 -12.60 -8.57 -0.08
CA GLY A 5 -13.95 -8.76 -0.63
C GLY A 5 -14.34 -7.75 -1.73
N LYS A 6 -13.41 -6.88 -2.14
CA LYS A 6 -13.63 -5.80 -3.11
C LYS A 6 -12.52 -5.78 -4.17
N ALA A 7 -12.76 -5.15 -5.31
CA ALA A 7 -11.71 -4.88 -6.30
C ALA A 7 -10.72 -3.85 -5.76
N CYS A 8 -9.44 -4.01 -6.09
CA CYS A 8 -8.42 -3.01 -5.79
C CYS A 8 -8.68 -1.75 -6.62
N LYS A 9 -8.32 -0.58 -6.09
CA LYS A 9 -8.41 0.70 -6.80
C LYS A 9 -7.00 1.25 -6.99
N ASN A 10 -6.67 1.62 -8.22
CA ASN A 10 -5.46 2.40 -8.49
C ASN A 10 -5.72 3.85 -8.09
N ILE A 11 -4.80 4.43 -7.33
CA ILE A 11 -4.88 5.80 -6.85
C ILE A 11 -3.60 6.54 -7.17
N VAL A 12 -3.71 7.86 -7.32
CA VAL A 12 -2.56 8.77 -7.31
C VAL A 12 -2.56 9.48 -5.96
N SER A 13 -1.40 9.60 -5.34
CA SER A 13 -1.21 10.29 -4.06
C SER A 13 -0.33 11.52 -4.25
N GLY A 14 -0.56 12.55 -3.43
CA GLY A 14 0.34 13.71 -3.34
C GLY A 14 1.58 13.47 -2.49
N GLY A 15 1.64 12.34 -1.75
CA GLY A 15 2.83 11.95 -1.00
C GLY A 15 3.98 11.55 -1.93
N SER A 16 5.22 11.79 -1.49
CA SER A 16 6.42 11.47 -2.28
C SER A 16 7.22 10.34 -1.62
N ILE A 17 7.62 9.36 -2.43
CA ILE A 17 8.57 8.30 -2.06
C ILE A 17 9.70 8.33 -3.12
N PRO A 18 10.73 9.19 -2.95
CA PRO A 18 11.69 9.50 -4.00
C PRO A 18 12.45 8.29 -4.56
N ILE A 19 12.78 7.33 -3.70
CA ILE A 19 13.55 6.13 -4.05
C ILE A 19 12.88 5.26 -5.14
N ILE A 20 11.57 5.40 -5.37
CA ILE A 20 10.86 4.64 -6.42
C ILE A 20 11.46 4.92 -7.81
N ALA A 21 11.80 6.18 -8.11
CA ALA A 21 12.38 6.54 -9.41
C ALA A 21 13.75 5.88 -9.61
N GLU A 22 14.59 5.94 -8.58
CA GLU A 22 15.92 5.31 -8.58
C GLU A 22 15.83 3.78 -8.70
N MET A 23 14.86 3.14 -8.03
CA MET A 23 14.65 1.69 -8.13
C MET A 23 14.26 1.25 -9.53
N ILE A 24 13.36 1.99 -10.20
CA ILE A 24 12.94 1.69 -11.57
C ILE A 24 14.14 1.78 -12.52
N GLU A 25 14.96 2.84 -12.40
CA GLU A 25 16.15 3.03 -13.22
C GLU A 25 17.20 1.93 -12.96
N ALA A 26 17.51 1.65 -11.70
CA ALA A 26 18.57 0.73 -11.33
C ALA A 26 18.23 -0.74 -11.62
N LEU A 27 16.96 -1.14 -11.45
CA LEU A 27 16.54 -2.54 -11.58
C LEU A 27 15.91 -2.84 -12.95
N GLY A 28 15.47 -1.82 -13.69
CA GLY A 28 14.78 -2.00 -14.97
C GLY A 28 13.42 -2.73 -14.83
N VAL A 29 12.79 -2.64 -13.66
CA VAL A 29 11.51 -3.30 -13.35
C VAL A 29 10.43 -2.28 -13.01
N GLU A 30 9.17 -2.67 -13.20
CA GLU A 30 8.04 -1.91 -12.67
C GLU A 30 7.96 -2.04 -11.14
N VAL A 31 7.63 -0.93 -10.49
CA VAL A 31 7.42 -0.87 -9.03
C VAL A 31 5.96 -0.64 -8.74
N ILE A 32 5.36 -1.50 -7.91
CA ILE A 32 3.99 -1.35 -7.44
C ILE A 32 4.02 -0.76 -6.03
N GLY A 33 3.47 0.46 -5.89
CA GLY A 33 3.17 1.04 -4.59
C GLY A 33 1.87 0.46 -4.02
N MET A 34 1.97 -0.33 -2.95
CA MET A 34 0.80 -0.91 -2.28
C MET A 34 0.61 -0.28 -0.89
N GLY A 35 -0.53 0.36 -0.67
CA GLY A 35 -0.84 1.06 0.58
C GLY A 35 -2.23 0.70 1.14
N TYR A 36 -2.33 0.77 2.47
CA TYR A 36 -3.56 0.47 3.24
C TYR A 36 -4.08 1.68 4.04
N GLY A 37 -3.38 2.81 3.95
CA GLY A 37 -3.75 4.05 4.61
C GLY A 37 -5.01 4.67 4.00
N LEU A 38 -5.78 5.35 4.85
CA LEU A 38 -6.90 6.19 4.46
C LEU A 38 -6.55 7.66 4.71
N ALA A 39 -7.15 8.58 3.96
CA ALA A 39 -6.97 10.02 4.20
C ALA A 39 -7.34 10.43 5.64
N THR A 40 -8.24 9.68 6.29
CA THR A 40 -8.68 9.90 7.68
C THR A 40 -7.69 9.43 8.74
N ASP A 41 -6.64 8.71 8.35
CA ASP A 41 -5.61 8.23 9.28
C ASP A 41 -4.74 9.36 9.81
N ALA A 42 -4.78 10.54 9.17
CA ALA A 42 -4.09 11.74 9.63
C ALA A 42 -2.59 11.52 9.85
N ILE A 43 -1.93 10.84 8.90
CA ILE A 43 -0.49 10.59 8.94
C ILE A 43 0.24 11.94 9.08
N HIS A 44 1.12 12.04 10.08
CA HIS A 44 1.83 13.26 10.48
C HIS A 44 0.96 14.38 11.10
N ALA A 45 -0.22 14.06 11.62
CA ALA A 45 -1.10 15.00 12.31
C ALA A 45 -1.64 14.43 13.63
N PRO A 46 -2.21 15.25 14.54
CA PRO A 46 -2.80 14.75 15.78
C PRO A 46 -3.89 13.71 15.55
N ASN A 47 -3.99 12.75 16.47
CA ASN A 47 -4.90 11.59 16.36
C ASN A 47 -4.64 10.71 15.14
N GLU A 48 -3.36 10.64 14.71
CA GLU A 48 -2.90 9.64 13.75
C GLU A 48 -3.33 8.25 14.24
N ARG A 49 -3.97 7.47 13.36
CA ARG A 49 -4.51 6.18 13.73
C ARG A 49 -4.55 5.21 12.57
N PHE A 50 -4.56 3.93 12.91
CA PHE A 50 -4.73 2.84 11.96
C PHE A 50 -5.57 1.75 12.64
N ASP A 51 -6.57 1.20 11.94
CA ASP A 51 -7.45 0.20 12.55
C ASP A 51 -6.94 -1.24 12.37
N PHE A 52 -7.31 -2.08 13.33
CA PHE A 52 -6.90 -3.49 13.38
C PHE A 52 -7.38 -4.31 12.19
N GLN A 53 -8.55 -3.98 11.62
CA GLN A 53 -9.06 -4.71 10.48
C GLN A 53 -8.20 -4.49 9.24
N ARG A 54 -7.75 -3.26 9.00
CA ARG A 54 -6.78 -2.96 7.93
C ARG A 54 -5.41 -3.53 8.22
N PHE A 55 -5.01 -3.62 9.49
CA PHE A 55 -3.76 -4.28 9.87
C PHE A 55 -3.77 -5.77 9.50
N GLU A 56 -4.80 -6.50 9.93
CA GLU A 56 -4.99 -7.92 9.63
C GLU A 56 -5.10 -8.16 8.12
N LYS A 57 -5.97 -7.42 7.43
CA LYS A 57 -6.15 -7.57 5.98
C LYS A 57 -4.91 -7.15 5.20
N GLY A 58 -4.15 -6.18 5.69
CA GLY A 58 -2.88 -5.77 5.09
C GLY A 58 -1.87 -6.91 5.10
N PHE A 59 -1.69 -7.55 6.26
CA PHE A 59 -0.84 -8.73 6.39
C PHE A 59 -1.26 -9.87 5.45
N LEU A 60 -2.54 -10.23 5.44
CA LEU A 60 -3.07 -11.27 4.56
C LEU A 60 -2.90 -10.93 3.07
N THR A 61 -3.04 -9.65 2.70
CA THR A 61 -2.85 -9.20 1.31
C THR A 61 -1.39 -9.37 0.87
N VAL A 62 -0.42 -9.01 1.73
CA VAL A 62 1.01 -9.21 1.44
C VAL A 62 1.34 -10.69 1.33
N ALA A 63 0.86 -11.52 2.25
CA ALA A 63 1.07 -12.97 2.20
C ALA A 63 0.56 -13.58 0.88
N ARG A 64 -0.66 -13.21 0.47
CA ARG A 64 -1.24 -13.71 -0.79
C ARG A 64 -0.50 -13.19 -2.02
N ALA A 65 0.00 -11.96 -2.01
CA ALA A 65 0.81 -11.44 -3.11
C ALA A 65 2.11 -12.23 -3.29
N LEU A 66 2.75 -12.65 -2.19
CA LEU A 66 3.96 -13.48 -2.22
C LEU A 66 3.69 -14.92 -2.67
N GLU A 67 2.49 -15.46 -2.47
CA GLU A 67 2.11 -16.79 -2.97
C GLU A 67 1.80 -16.80 -4.48
N MET A 68 1.59 -15.64 -5.08
CA MET A 68 1.28 -15.49 -6.51
C MET A 68 2.50 -15.36 -7.41
N VAL A 69 3.70 -15.18 -6.83
CA VAL A 69 4.99 -15.15 -7.51
C VAL A 69 5.70 -16.49 -7.37
#